data_AF-A0AAE1N5N9-F1
#
_entry.id   AF-A0AAE1N5N9-F1
#
_cell.length_a   1.000
_cell.length_b   1.000
_cell.length_c   1.000
_cell.angle_alpha   90.00
_cell.angle_beta   90.00
_cell.angle_gamma   90.00
#
_symmetry.space_group_name_H-M   'P 1'
#
loop_
_entity.id
_entity.type
_entity.pdbx_description
1 polymer ?
#
loop_
_entity_poly.entity_id
_entity_poly.type
_entity_poly.pdbx_seq_one_letter_code
_entity_poly.pdbx_strand_id
1 'polypeptide(L)'
;MQLLWNGDKAEVFNPSRGVRQGDPLSPYLFVLCMEKLSHLIQAVVHDGHWKPIRLIRTGPPISHLFFADDIILFAEASMDQVSMITIMPSVQVLA
;
A
#
# COMPACT_ATOMS: atom_id res chain seq x y z
N MET A 1 7.16 20.88 13.35
CA MET A 1 5.78 20.60 13.81
C MET A 1 5.81 20.49 15.33
N GLN A 2 4.75 20.89 16.04
CA GLN A 2 4.69 20.80 17.51
C GLN A 2 3.44 20.02 17.91
N LEU A 3 3.61 18.95 18.69
CA LEU A 3 2.50 18.14 19.20
C LEU A 3 2.02 18.70 20.54
N LEU A 4 0.71 18.67 20.77
CA LEU A 4 0.15 18.82 22.11
C LEU A 4 -0.07 17.41 22.68
N TRP A 5 0.65 17.07 23.74
CA TRP A 5 0.50 15.81 24.46
C TRP A 5 -0.14 16.10 25.82
N ASN A 6 -1.35 15.60 26.06
CA ASN A 6 -2.12 15.85 27.28
C ASN A 6 -2.28 17.34 27.65
N GLY A 7 -2.30 18.22 26.65
CA GLY A 7 -2.42 19.67 26.85
C GLY A 7 -1.08 20.40 26.97
N ASP A 8 0.02 19.69 27.16
CA ASP A 8 1.36 20.25 27.18
C ASP A 8 2.01 20.22 25.80
N LYS A 9 2.81 21.24 25.50
CA LYS A 9 3.54 21.32 24.24
C LYS A 9 4.76 20.39 24.30
N ALA A 10 4.78 19.40 23.41
CA ALA A 10 5.95 18.57 23.19
C ALA A 10 7.09 19.37 22.51
N GLU A 11 8.28 18.77 22.49
CA GLU A 11 9.40 19.29 21.72
C GLU A 11 9.06 19.37 20.23
N VAL A 12 9.64 20.36 19.56
CA VAL A 12 9.47 20.55 18.13
C VAL A 12 10.27 19.48 17.40
N PHE A 13 9.60 18.76 16.50
CA PHE A 13 10.24 17.77 15.64
C PHE A 13 9.88 18.01 14.17
N ASN A 14 10.73 17.47 13.29
CA ASN A 14 10.50 17.45 11.86
C ASN A 14 10.05 16.04 11.46
N PRO A 15 8.82 15.85 10.96
CA PRO A 15 8.38 14.55 10.48
C PRO A 15 9.25 14.13 9.29
N SER A 16 9.83 12.94 9.37
CA SER A 16 10.70 12.38 8.32
C SER A 16 9.98 11.44 7.36
N ARG A 17 8.77 10.98 7.73
CA ARG A 17 7.93 10.04 7.00
C ARG A 17 6.46 10.39 7.22
N GLY A 18 5.60 9.79 6.40
CA GLY A 18 4.16 10.00 6.46
C GLY A 18 3.71 11.24 5.68
N VAL A 19 2.40 11.31 5.45
CA VAL A 19 1.74 12.49 4.89
C VAL A 19 1.00 13.21 6.03
N ARG A 20 0.99 14.55 6.01
CA ARG A 20 0.33 15.35 7.04
C ARG A 20 -1.18 15.12 7.06
N GLN A 21 -1.72 14.49 8.12
CA GLN A 21 -3.16 14.43 8.31
C GLN A 21 -3.78 15.83 8.46
N GLY A 22 -4.97 16.01 7.89
CA GLY A 22 -5.70 17.28 7.90
C GLY A 22 -5.22 18.30 6.86
N ASP A 23 -4.17 18.00 6.10
CA ASP A 23 -3.81 18.80 4.92
C ASP A 23 -4.70 18.41 3.72
N PRO A 24 -5.36 19.37 3.05
CA PRO A 24 -6.24 19.09 1.92
C PRO A 24 -5.61 18.32 0.75
N LEU A 25 -4.28 18.36 0.60
CA LEU A 25 -3.57 17.63 -0.47
C LEU A 25 -3.27 16.18 -0.13
N SER A 26 -3.25 15.82 1.14
CA SER A 26 -2.84 14.50 1.62
C SER A 26 -3.63 13.33 1.03
N PRO A 27 -4.97 13.42 0.87
CA PRO A 27 -5.75 12.35 0.25
C PRO A 27 -5.32 12.08 -1.20
N TYR A 28 -4.99 13.12 -1.96
CA TYR A 28 -4.57 12.98 -3.35
C TYR A 28 -3.20 12.34 -3.48
N LEU A 29 -2.25 12.75 -2.63
CA LEU A 29 -0.92 12.14 -2.58
C LEU A 29 -1.00 10.66 -2.21
N PHE A 30 -1.88 10.32 -1.28
CA PHE A 30 -2.13 8.94 -0.89
C PHE A 30 -2.67 8.10 -2.06
N VAL A 31 -3.69 8.59 -2.77
CA VAL A 31 -4.25 7.91 -3.95
C VAL A 31 -3.20 7.73 -5.05
N LEU A 32 -2.38 8.75 -5.33
CA LEU A 32 -1.29 8.66 -6.31
C LEU A 32 -0.26 7.58 -5.94
N CYS A 33 0.07 7.45 -4.65
CA CYS A 33 0.97 6.40 -4.18
C CYS A 33 0.35 5.01 -4.35
N MET A 34 -0.94 4.84 -4.02
CA MET A 34 -1.66 3.58 -4.22
C MET A 34 -1.79 3.20 -5.70
N GLU A 35 -2.04 4.18 -6.58
CA GLU A 35 -2.05 3.96 -8.03
C GLU A 35 -0.68 3.51 -8.55
N LYS A 36 0.41 4.12 -8.06
CA LYS A 36 1.76 3.69 -8.42
C LYS A 36 2.04 2.27 -7.94
N LEU A 37 1.62 1.92 -6.73
CA LEU A 37 1.73 0.57 -6.18
C LEU A 37 0.93 -0.45 -7.01
N SER A 38 -0.29 -0.10 -7.43
CA SER A 38 -1.13 -0.88 -8.35
C SER A 38 -0.35 -1.28 -9.60
N HIS A 39 0.26 -0.31 -10.26
CA HIS A 39 1.04 -0.54 -11.48
C HIS A 39 2.26 -1.43 -11.25
N LEU A 40 2.95 -1.29 -10.11
CA LEU A 40 4.07 -2.17 -9.76
C LEU A 40 3.61 -3.61 -9.57
N ILE A 41 2.50 -3.84 -8.87
CA ILE A 41 1.92 -5.18 -8.70
C ILE A 41 1.50 -5.74 -10.07
N GLN A 42 0.86 -4.94 -10.92
CA GLN A 42 0.43 -5.36 -12.26
C GLN A 42 1.60 -5.74 -13.17
N ALA A 43 2.70 -4.99 -13.14
CA ALA A 43 3.91 -5.33 -13.90
C ALA A 43 4.44 -6.72 -13.49
N VAL A 44 4.49 -6.96 -12.19
CA VAL A 44 4.99 -8.22 -11.63
C VAL A 44 4.03 -9.40 -11.86
N VAL A 45 2.72 -9.14 -11.95
CA VAL A 45 1.72 -10.11 -12.43
C VAL A 45 1.91 -10.40 -13.91
N HIS A 46 2.16 -9.37 -14.73
CA HIS A 46 2.38 -9.51 -16.16
C HIS A 46 3.61 -10.37 -16.47
N ASP A 47 4.68 -10.20 -15.70
CA ASP A 47 5.91 -11.00 -15.80
C ASP A 47 5.73 -12.45 -15.33
N GLY A 48 4.53 -12.81 -14.81
CA GLY A 48 4.19 -14.17 -14.39
C GLY A 48 4.77 -14.58 -13.04
N HIS A 49 5.49 -13.68 -12.37
CA HIS A 49 6.02 -13.93 -11.03
C HIS A 49 4.88 -13.97 -10.01
N TRP A 50 3.93 -13.02 -10.08
CA TRP A 50 2.78 -12.98 -9.19
C TRP A 50 1.59 -13.64 -9.85
N LYS A 51 1.03 -14.66 -9.20
CA LYS A 51 -0.11 -15.43 -9.70
C LYS A 51 -1.40 -14.94 -9.04
N PRO A 52 -2.20 -14.09 -9.71
CA PRO A 52 -3.44 -13.55 -9.16
C PRO A 52 -4.53 -14.64 -9.05
N ILE A 53 -5.57 -14.37 -8.25
CA ILE A 53 -6.73 -15.26 -8.16
C ILE A 53 -7.77 -14.92 -9.22
N ARG A 54 -8.61 -15.90 -9.59
CA ARG A 54 -9.81 -15.69 -10.40
C ARG A 54 -11.02 -16.22 -9.65
N LEU A 55 -12.03 -15.37 -9.45
CA LEU A 55 -13.27 -15.76 -8.75
C LEU A 55 -14.17 -16.65 -9.64
N ILE A 56 -14.09 -16.48 -10.96
CA ILE A 56 -14.80 -17.27 -11.96
C ILE A 56 -13.87 -17.57 -13.14
N ARG A 57 -14.12 -18.67 -13.87
CA ARG A 57 -13.24 -19.15 -14.96
C ARG A 57 -12.92 -18.09 -16.02
N THR A 58 -13.91 -17.27 -16.38
CA THR A 58 -13.81 -16.21 -17.41
C THR A 58 -13.62 -14.82 -16.81
N GLY A 59 -13.40 -14.71 -15.50
CA GLY A 59 -13.28 -13.44 -14.82
C GLY A 59 -11.89 -12.83 -14.95
N PRO A 60 -11.75 -11.52 -14.71
CA PRO A 60 -10.45 -10.89 -14.65
C PRO A 60 -9.62 -11.49 -13.50
N PRO A 61 -8.30 -11.59 -13.67
CA PRO A 61 -7.41 -11.87 -12.56
C PRO A 61 -7.44 -10.73 -11.55
N ILE A 62 -7.50 -11.06 -10.26
CA ILE A 62 -7.48 -10.11 -9.14
C ILE A 62 -6.21 -10.36 -8.34
N SER A 63 -5.34 -9.34 -8.24
CA SER A 63 -4.10 -9.40 -7.45
C SER A 63 -4.14 -8.55 -6.19
N HIS A 64 -4.93 -7.47 -6.17
CA HIS A 64 -4.99 -6.55 -5.03
C HIS A 64 -6.32 -5.79 -4.99
N LEU A 65 -6.66 -5.31 -3.79
CA LEU A 65 -7.77 -4.39 -3.53
C LEU A 65 -7.29 -3.34 -2.52
N PHE A 66 -7.43 -2.06 -2.87
CA PHE A 66 -7.13 -0.94 -1.97
C PHE A 66 -8.43 -0.42 -1.35
N PHE A 67 -8.42 -0.13 -0.06
CA PHE A 67 -9.53 0.50 0.63
C PHE A 67 -9.02 1.42 1.74
N ALA A 68 -9.21 2.74 1.57
CA ALA A 68 -8.67 3.73 2.51
C ALA A 68 -7.20 3.40 2.86
N ASP A 69 -6.92 3.09 4.11
CA ASP A 69 -5.61 2.71 4.67
C ASP A 69 -5.24 1.22 4.53
N ASP A 70 -6.17 0.37 4.09
CA ASP A 70 -5.99 -1.07 3.97
C ASP A 70 -5.68 -1.53 2.54
N ILE A 71 -4.89 -2.61 2.45
CA ILE A 71 -4.56 -3.29 1.20
C ILE A 71 -4.79 -4.78 1.40
N ILE A 72 -5.61 -5.40 0.55
CA ILE A 72 -5.76 -6.85 0.48
C ILE A 72 -5.01 -7.34 -0.75
N LEU A 73 -4.11 -8.29 -0.56
CA LEU A 73 -3.31 -8.92 -1.60
C LEU A 73 -3.82 -10.33 -1.87
N PHE A 74 -4.00 -10.66 -3.14
CA PHE A 74 -4.51 -11.96 -3.58
C PHE A 74 -3.46 -12.68 -4.43
N ALA A 75 -3.10 -13.89 -4.04
CA ALA A 75 -2.19 -14.74 -4.79
C ALA A 75 -2.55 -16.23 -4.67
N GLU A 76 -2.00 -17.04 -5.57
CA GLU A 76 -2.04 -18.51 -5.46
C GLU A 76 -1.45 -18.97 -4.12
N ALA A 77 -2.14 -19.90 -3.45
CA ALA A 77 -1.72 -20.43 -2.15
C ALA A 77 -0.49 -21.35 -2.29
N SER A 78 0.70 -20.76 -2.38
CA SER A 78 1.99 -21.45 -2.47
C SER A 78 3.08 -20.69 -1.70
N MET A 79 4.10 -21.41 -1.25
CA MET A 79 5.23 -20.79 -0.53
C MET A 79 6.01 -19.80 -1.40
N ASP A 80 6.09 -20.06 -2.70
CA ASP A 80 6.74 -19.16 -3.66
C ASP A 80 6.04 -17.80 -3.69
N GLN A 81 4.70 -17.79 -3.77
CA GLN A 81 3.91 -16.55 -3.73
C GLN A 81 4.03 -15.84 -2.37
N VAL A 82 4.06 -16.58 -1.26
CA VAL A 82 4.28 -15.96 0.07
C VAL A 82 5.63 -15.27 0.14
N SER A 83 6.69 -15.92 -0.33
CA SER A 83 8.04 -15.34 -0.35
C SER A 83 8.08 -14.08 -1.21
N MET A 84 7.42 -14.12 -2.36
CA MET A 84 7.34 -13.01 -3.29
C MET A 84 6.62 -11.79 -2.71
N ILE A 85 5.46 -12.00 -2.08
CA ILE A 85 4.69 -10.93 -1.41
C ILE A 85 5.52 -10.33 -0.26
N THR A 86 6.26 -11.16 0.47
CA THR A 86 7.08 -10.73 1.60
C THR A 86 8.31 -9.90 1.16
N ILE A 87 8.88 -10.23 0.00
CA ILE A 87 10.06 -9.54 -0.56
C ILE A 87 9.66 -8.24 -1.28
N MET A 88 8.38 -8.08 -1.65
CA MET A 88 7.88 -6.83 -2.22
C MET A 88 8.32 -5.71 -1.27
N PRO A 89 9.16 -4.76 -1.74
CA PRO A 89 9.82 -3.80 -0.89
C PRO A 89 8.74 -3.14 -0.07
N SER A 90 8.92 -3.22 1.25
CA SER A 90 7.98 -2.75 2.26
C SER A 90 7.29 -1.54 1.67
N VAL A 91 6.01 -1.68 1.33
CA VAL A 91 5.19 -0.52 1.06
C VAL A 91 5.27 0.22 2.37
N GLN A 92 6.22 1.15 2.46
CA GLN A 92 6.27 2.15 3.50
C GLN A 92 5.06 2.99 3.15
N VAL A 93 3.90 2.46 3.54
CA VAL A 93 2.67 3.21 3.63
C VAL A 93 3.12 4.45 4.37
N LEU A 94 2.95 5.58 3.69
CA LEU A 94 3.17 6.88 4.29
C LEU A 94 2.15 7.04 5.41
N ALA A 95 2.43 6.42 6.54
CA ALA A 95 1.85 6.67 7.84
C ALA A 95 2.98 7.21 8.72
#